data_AF-A0A3C0FKE9-F1
#
_entry.id   AF-A0A3C0FKE9-F1
#
_cell.length_a   1.000
_cell.length_b   1.000
_cell.length_c   1.000
_cell.angle_alpha   90.00
_cell.angle_beta   90.00
_cell.angle_gamma   90.00
#
_symmetry.space_group_name_H-M   'P 1'
#
loop_
_entity.id
_entity.type
_entity.pdbx_description
1 polymer ?
#
loop_
_entity_poly.entity_id
_entity_poly.type
_entity_poly.pdbx_seq_one_letter_code
_entity_poly.pdbx_strand_id
1 'polypeptide(L)'
;MRSKLVSISVKNVGCIGSETLTVKLDNILCLVGANNAGKTTILRAYELAHTPSSFDYAKDRCNWAPEGEASEIQLDVHIPEGMGNVDEKWKFDDGNGLR
;
A
#
# COMPACT_ATOMS: atom_id res chain seq x y z
N MET A 1 -6.31 13.30 17.72
CA MET A 1 -6.78 12.23 16.82
C MET A 1 -5.57 11.41 16.37
N ARG A 2 -5.67 10.08 16.21
CA ARG A 2 -4.56 9.24 15.73
C ARG A 2 -4.67 9.09 14.21
N SER A 3 -3.55 9.10 13.50
CA SER A 3 -3.54 8.79 12.07
C SER A 3 -4.06 7.37 11.82
N LYS A 4 -4.75 7.17 10.70
CA LYS A 4 -5.31 5.88 10.29
C LYS A 4 -4.92 5.60 8.85
N LEU A 5 -4.64 4.33 8.54
CA LEU A 5 -4.46 3.90 7.15
C LEU A 5 -5.82 3.95 6.44
N VAL A 6 -5.87 4.61 5.29
CA VAL A 6 -7.07 4.81 4.47
C VAL A 6 -7.10 3.84 3.30
N SER A 7 -5.97 3.69 2.60
CA SER A 7 -5.83 2.74 1.52
C SER A 7 -4.40 2.24 1.39
N ILE A 8 -4.27 1.05 0.81
CA ILE A 8 -3.01 0.51 0.31
C ILE A 8 -3.16 0.21 -1.18
N SER A 9 -2.23 0.69 -1.98
CA SER A 9 -2.11 0.37 -3.40
C SER A 9 -0.83 -0.41 -3.63
N VAL A 10 -0.94 -1.52 -4.37
CA VAL A 10 0.17 -2.45 -4.61
C VAL A 10 0.28 -2.74 -6.09
N LYS A 11 1.50 -2.71 -6.62
CA LYS A 11 1.83 -3.02 -8.01
C LYS A 11 3.14 -3.80 -8.07
N ASN A 12 3.20 -4.84 -8.91
CA ASN A 12 4.41 -5.64 -9.17
C ASN A 12 5.03 -6.25 -7.90
N VAL A 13 4.20 -6.75 -6.97
CA VAL A 13 4.67 -7.41 -5.73
C VAL A 13 3.98 -8.76 -5.59
N GLY A 14 4.73 -9.84 -5.38
CA GLY A 14 4.14 -11.17 -5.25
C GLY A 14 3.37 -11.53 -6.50
N CYS A 15 2.18 -12.10 -6.33
CA CYS A 15 1.29 -12.42 -7.45
C CYS A 15 0.49 -11.23 -8.00
N ILE A 16 0.70 -10.00 -7.50
CA ILE A 16 0.05 -8.80 -8.02
C ILE A 16 0.89 -8.27 -9.18
N GLY A 17 0.27 -8.13 -10.35
CA GLY A 17 0.93 -7.73 -11.58
C GLY A 17 1.11 -6.23 -11.74
N SER A 18 1.25 -5.79 -12.99
CA SER A 18 1.44 -4.38 -13.37
C SER A 18 0.16 -3.53 -13.25
N GLU A 19 -1.01 -4.15 -13.19
CA GLU A 19 -2.24 -3.46 -12.82
C GLU A 19 -2.26 -3.22 -11.31
N THR A 20 -2.30 -1.94 -10.92
CA THR A 20 -2.35 -1.53 -9.52
C THR A 20 -3.61 -2.06 -8.85
N LEU A 21 -3.43 -2.82 -7.77
CA LEU A 21 -4.51 -3.25 -6.89
C LEU A 21 -4.59 -2.31 -5.69
N THR A 22 -5.73 -1.62 -5.54
CA THR A 22 -6.01 -0.77 -4.39
C THR A 22 -7.02 -1.41 -3.46
N VAL A 23 -6.68 -1.47 -2.17
CA VAL A 23 -7.58 -1.90 -1.09
C VAL A 23 -7.86 -0.71 -0.19
N LYS A 24 -9.14 -0.33 -0.09
CA LYS A 24 -9.60 0.68 0.86
C LYS A 24 -9.84 0.05 2.22
N LEU A 25 -9.38 0.71 3.27
CA LEU A 25 -9.59 0.27 4.64
C LEU A 25 -10.79 0.98 5.25
N ASP A 26 -11.56 0.22 6.02
CA ASP A 26 -12.66 0.68 6.85
C ASP A 26 -12.50 0.03 8.24
N ASN A 27 -13.49 0.17 9.12
CA ASN A 27 -13.48 -0.37 10.48
C ASN A 27 -13.23 -1.89 10.53
N ILE A 28 -13.70 -2.62 9.52
CA ILE A 28 -13.49 -4.06 9.36
C ILE A 28 -13.17 -4.34 7.89
N LEU A 29 -12.04 -5.01 7.63
CA LEU A 29 -11.62 -5.44 6.30
C LEU A 29 -11.55 -6.98 6.25
N CYS A 30 -12.17 -7.57 5.22
CA CYS A 30 -12.12 -9.00 4.96
C CYS A 30 -11.50 -9.26 3.58
N LEU A 31 -10.32 -9.88 3.55
CA LEU A 31 -9.70 -10.33 2.30
C LEU A 31 -10.14 -11.77 2.00
N VAL A 32 -10.98 -11.95 0.98
CA VAL A 32 -11.54 -13.25 0.56
C VAL A 32 -11.24 -13.53 -0.91
N GLY A 33 -11.10 -14.81 -1.25
CA GLY A 33 -10.78 -15.25 -2.61
C GLY A 33 -10.03 -16.58 -2.64
N ALA A 34 -9.80 -17.10 -3.84
CA ALA A 34 -9.11 -18.38 -4.06
C ALA A 34 -7.67 -18.40 -3.49
N ASN A 35 -7.11 -19.59 -3.31
CA ASN A 35 -5.70 -19.73 -2.96
C ASN A 35 -4.83 -19.03 -4.01
N ASN A 36 -3.74 -18.38 -3.56
CA ASN A 36 -2.87 -17.56 -4.40
C ASN A 36 -3.49 -16.32 -5.06
N ALA A 37 -4.73 -15.92 -4.73
CA ALA A 37 -5.33 -14.69 -5.28
C ALA A 37 -4.74 -13.36 -4.73
N GLY A 38 -3.65 -13.40 -3.97
CA GLY A 38 -2.96 -12.18 -3.48
C GLY A 38 -3.38 -11.67 -2.10
N LYS A 39 -4.25 -12.37 -1.38
CA LYS A 39 -4.66 -11.99 -0.01
C LYS A 39 -3.47 -11.76 0.93
N THR A 40 -2.57 -12.75 1.03
CA THR A 40 -1.35 -12.65 1.85
C THR A 40 -0.36 -11.64 1.29
N THR A 41 -0.35 -11.45 -0.03
CA THR A 41 0.50 -10.46 -0.70
C THR A 41 0.17 -9.03 -0.25
N ILE A 42 -1.12 -8.70 -0.06
CA ILE A 42 -1.53 -7.39 0.47
C ILE A 42 -0.99 -7.18 1.89
N LEU A 43 -1.09 -8.18 2.77
CA LEU A 43 -0.56 -8.10 4.13
C LEU A 43 0.96 -7.94 4.13
N ARG A 44 1.67 -8.70 3.29
CA ARG A 44 3.13 -8.57 3.10
C ARG A 44 3.51 -7.19 2.56
N ALA A 45 2.73 -6.62 1.64
CA ALA A 45 2.98 -5.27 1.13
C ALA A 45 2.85 -4.22 2.23
N TYR A 46 1.85 -4.34 3.10
CA TYR A 46 1.73 -3.48 4.28
C TYR A 46 2.95 -3.62 5.21
N GLU A 47 3.40 -4.85 5.48
CA GLU A 47 4.59 -5.09 6.31
C GLU A 47 5.85 -4.47 5.71
N LEU A 48 6.05 -4.60 4.39
CA LEU A 48 7.18 -4.02 3.65
C LEU A 48 7.18 -2.48 3.68
N ALA A 49 6.01 -1.85 3.63
CA ALA A 49 5.90 -0.39 3.67
C ALA A 49 6.02 0.16 5.10
N HIS A 50 5.59 -0.60 6.11
CA HIS A 50 5.62 -0.15 7.50
C HIS A 50 6.95 -0.42 8.21
N THR A 51 7.65 -1.50 7.84
CA THR A 51 8.87 -1.98 8.51
C THR A 51 10.09 -1.60 7.69
N PRO A 52 11.25 -1.29 8.31
CA PRO A 52 12.51 -1.03 7.58
C PRO A 52 13.14 -2.27 6.91
N SER A 53 12.34 -3.28 6.54
CA SER A 53 12.82 -4.43 5.77
C SER A 53 12.95 -4.05 4.30
N SER A 54 14.11 -4.35 3.71
CA SER A 54 14.31 -4.13 2.28
C SER A 54 13.49 -5.12 1.46
N PHE A 55 12.86 -4.61 0.40
CA PHE A 55 12.25 -5.45 -0.63
C PHE A 55 13.36 -6.19 -1.39
N ASP A 56 13.31 -7.52 -1.38
CA ASP A 56 14.25 -8.38 -2.08
C ASP A 56 13.60 -8.95 -3.34
N TYR A 57 13.93 -8.34 -4.48
CA TYR A 57 13.42 -8.74 -5.79
C TYR A 57 13.74 -10.21 -6.12
N ALA A 58 14.91 -10.71 -5.72
CA ALA A 58 15.27 -12.10 -5.99
C ALA A 58 14.42 -13.12 -5.19
N LYS A 59 13.80 -12.67 -4.09
CA LYS A 59 12.87 -13.47 -3.29
C LYS A 59 11.42 -13.26 -3.64
N ASP A 60 11.10 -12.34 -4.54
CA ASP A 60 9.76 -12.25 -5.08
C ASP A 60 9.56 -13.34 -6.15
N ARG A 61 8.53 -14.17 -5.97
CA ARG A 61 8.40 -15.44 -6.69
C ARG A 61 7.84 -15.27 -8.09
N CYS A 62 7.09 -14.21 -8.34
CA CYS A 62 6.42 -14.02 -9.61
C CYS A 62 7.10 -12.96 -10.48
N ASN A 63 7.76 -11.96 -9.89
CA ASN A 63 8.53 -10.94 -10.62
C ASN A 63 7.77 -10.38 -11.83
N TRP A 64 6.54 -9.92 -11.59
CA TRP A 64 5.66 -9.40 -12.64
C TRP A 64 6.11 -8.05 -13.21
N ALA A 65 7.07 -7.38 -12.59
CA ALA A 65 7.56 -6.07 -13.01
C ALA A 65 8.06 -6.12 -14.47
N PRO A 66 7.43 -5.37 -15.40
CA PRO A 66 7.99 -5.19 -16.73
C PRO A 66 9.39 -4.58 -16.66
N GLU A 67 10.18 -4.77 -17.71
CA GLU A 67 11.51 -4.17 -17.79
C GLU A 67 11.41 -2.64 -17.68
N GLY A 68 12.15 -2.07 -16.72
CA GLY A 68 12.13 -0.63 -16.45
C GLY A 68 11.03 -0.15 -15.49
N GLU A 69 10.13 -1.03 -15.04
CA GLU A 69 9.13 -0.71 -14.02
C GLU A 69 9.54 -1.21 -12.64
N ALA A 70 9.18 -0.45 -11.60
CA ALA A 70 9.45 -0.81 -10.21
C ALA A 70 8.29 -1.59 -9.58
N SER A 71 8.62 -2.30 -8.50
CA SER A 71 7.64 -2.75 -7.50
C SER A 71 7.25 -1.58 -6.62
N GLU A 72 5.95 -1.32 -6.50
CA GLU A 72 5.43 -0.12 -5.85
C GLU A 72 4.40 -0.49 -4.79
N ILE A 73 4.54 0.15 -3.63
CA ILE A 73 3.58 0.09 -2.54
C ILE A 73 3.35 1.52 -2.08
N GLN A 74 2.09 1.95 -2.10
CA GLN A 74 1.67 3.26 -1.62
C GLN A 74 0.68 3.09 -0.47
N LEU A 75 0.92 3.82 0.63
CA LEU A 75 0.02 3.90 1.77
C LEU A 75 -0.59 5.30 1.83
N ASP A 76 -1.91 5.40 1.75
CA ASP A 76 -2.62 6.65 1.97
C ASP A 76 -3.04 6.69 3.45
N VAL A 77 -2.64 7.74 4.16
CA VAL A 77 -2.80 7.82 5.62
C VAL A 77 -3.49 9.13 5.97
N HIS A 78 -4.49 9.08 6.84
CA HIS A 78 -5.12 10.30 7.33
C HIS A 78 -4.13 11.13 8.18
N ILE A 79 -3.99 12.41 7.85
CA ILE A 79 -3.15 13.38 8.56
C ILE A 79 -4.04 14.15 9.55
N PRO A 80 -3.83 14.00 10.87
CA PRO A 80 -4.56 14.78 11.87
C PRO A 80 -4.24 16.28 11.75
N GLU A 81 -5.23 17.12 12.07
CA GLU A 81 -5.05 18.56 12.15
C GLU A 81 -3.92 18.94 13.13
N GLY A 82 -3.09 19.91 12.73
CA GLY A 82 -1.96 20.40 13.54
C GLY A 82 -0.66 19.59 13.43
N MET A 83 -0.60 18.56 12.57
CA MET A 83 0.61 17.77 12.32
C MET A 83 1.56 18.52 11.35
N GLY A 84 2.58 19.17 11.90
CA GLY A 84 3.51 20.04 11.16
C GLY A 84 4.70 19.35 10.48
N ASN A 85 4.85 18.04 10.61
CA ASN A 85 6.00 17.27 10.10
C ASN A 85 5.76 16.59 8.75
N VAL A 86 4.66 16.91 8.05
CA VAL A 86 4.39 16.45 6.69
C VAL A 86 4.48 17.64 5.74
N ASP A 87 5.27 17.49 4.67
CA ASP A 87 5.44 18.50 3.62
C ASP A 87 4.13 18.67 2.83
N GLU A 88 3.79 19.91 2.46
CA GLU A 88 2.55 20.26 1.75
C GLU A 88 2.35 19.49 0.44
N LYS A 89 3.44 19.14 -0.27
CA LYS A 89 3.33 18.35 -1.52
C LYS A 89 2.78 16.94 -1.32
N TRP A 90 2.80 16.44 -0.09
CA TRP A 90 2.28 15.13 0.30
C TRP A 90 0.91 15.23 0.98
N LYS A 91 0.30 16.42 1.01
CA LYS A 91 -1.03 16.64 1.59
C LYS A 91 -2.06 16.77 0.48
N PHE A 92 -3.12 15.99 0.59
CA PHE A 92 -4.26 15.99 -0.32
C PHE A 92 -5.53 16.18 0.48
N ASP A 93 -6.36 17.14 0.09
CA ASP A 93 -7.71 17.33 0.65
C ASP A 93 -8.74 16.79 -0.32
N ASP A 94 -9.49 15.77 0.11
CA ASP A 94 -10.57 15.15 -0.68
C ASP A 94 -11.97 15.53 -0.22
N GLY A 95 -12.10 16.57 0.62
CA GLY A 95 -13.36 17.01 1.21
C GLY A 95 -13.80 16.18 2.43
N ASN A 96 -13.07 15.12 2.78
CA ASN A 96 -13.25 14.35 4.03
C ASN A 96 -12.04 14.50 4.98
N GLY A 97 -11.22 15.54 4.78
CA GLY A 97 -10.05 15.87 5.59
C GLY A 97 -8.72 15.57 4.87
N LEU A 98 -7.62 15.99 5.50
CA LEU A 98 -6.27 15.86 4.97
C LEU A 98 -5.76 14.41 5.00
N ARG A 99 -5.06 14.01 3.94
CA ARG A 99 -4.40 12.72 3.76
C ARG A 99 -3.04 12.90 3.09
#